data_AF-A0A522B2J3-F1
#
_entry.id   AF-A0A522B2J3-F1
#
_cell.length_a   1.000
_cell.length_b   1.000
_cell.length_c   1.000
_cell.angle_alpha   90.00
_cell.angle_beta   90.00
_cell.angle_gamma   90.00
#
_symmetry.space_group_name_H-M   'P 1'
#
loop_
_entity.id
_entity.type
_entity.pdbx_description
1 polymer ?
#
loop_
_entity_poly.entity_id
_entity_poly.type
_entity_poly.pdbx_seq_one_letter_code
_entity_poly.pdbx_strand_id
1 'polypeptide(L)'
;MPDTPDVDDRPQRFEALAASVGEPLQRYLRRRCAPDDVDDALADVLLVLWRRLDDVPRDDPLPWTYAVARRVLANSRRSEDRRLALVSRLRRERPAEPATPDDRVGAALARLRETDRDVLRLW
;
A
#
# COMPACT_ATOMS: atom_id res chain seq x y z
N MET A 1 -19.00 -31.21 -32.34
CA MET A 1 -17.72 -30.75 -31.75
C MET A 1 -18.08 -29.61 -30.82
N PRO A 2 -17.79 -29.64 -29.50
CA PRO A 2 -18.05 -28.48 -28.66
C PRO A 2 -16.90 -27.48 -28.80
N ASP A 3 -17.22 -26.24 -29.14
CA ASP A 3 -16.31 -25.08 -29.00
C ASP A 3 -15.97 -24.94 -27.51
N THR A 4 -14.77 -25.36 -27.15
CA THR A 4 -14.18 -24.96 -25.87
C THR A 4 -13.74 -23.51 -26.07
N PRO A 5 -14.19 -22.53 -25.27
CA PRO A 5 -13.67 -21.17 -25.38
C PRO A 5 -12.16 -21.24 -25.20
N ASP A 6 -11.44 -20.77 -26.22
CA ASP A 6 -10.00 -20.90 -26.36
C ASP A 6 -9.30 -20.25 -25.18
N VAL A 7 -8.73 -21.06 -24.30
CA VAL A 7 -8.00 -20.60 -23.11
C VAL A 7 -6.75 -19.80 -23.54
N ASP A 8 -6.30 -19.96 -24.79
CA ASP A 8 -5.18 -19.24 -25.40
C ASP A 8 -5.52 -17.80 -25.88
N ASP A 9 -6.80 -17.44 -26.09
CA ASP A 9 -7.17 -16.11 -26.61
C ASP A 9 -6.91 -15.00 -25.58
N ARG A 10 -7.18 -15.26 -24.29
CA ARG A 10 -7.04 -14.22 -23.24
C ARG A 10 -5.59 -13.78 -23.02
N PRO A 11 -4.62 -14.70 -22.81
CA PRO A 11 -3.20 -14.34 -22.72
C PRO A 11 -2.70 -13.60 -23.96
N GLN A 12 -3.02 -14.09 -25.17
CA GLN A 12 -2.57 -13.49 -26.42
C GLN A 12 -3.15 -12.09 -26.64
N ARG A 13 -4.45 -11.91 -26.37
CA ARG A 13 -5.10 -10.60 -26.42
C ARG A 13 -4.47 -9.61 -25.44
N PHE A 14 -4.11 -10.07 -24.24
CA PHE A 14 -3.41 -9.22 -23.27
C PHE A 14 -2.00 -8.88 -23.72
N GLU A 15 -1.23 -9.83 -24.24
CA GLU A 15 0.11 -9.57 -24.76
C GLU A 15 0.09 -8.53 -25.88
N ALA A 16 -0.83 -8.66 -26.83
CA ALA A 16 -1.03 -7.68 -27.89
C ALA A 16 -1.39 -6.29 -27.34
N LEU A 17 -2.29 -6.23 -26.35
CA LEU A 17 -2.65 -4.99 -25.67
C LEU A 17 -1.44 -4.38 -24.95
N ALA A 18 -0.73 -5.16 -24.14
CA ALA A 18 0.43 -4.73 -23.37
C ALA A 18 1.55 -4.20 -24.28
N ALA A 19 1.80 -4.88 -25.41
CA ALA A 19 2.74 -4.43 -26.42
C ALA A 19 2.33 -3.07 -27.02
N SER A 20 1.03 -2.87 -27.30
CA SER A 20 0.53 -1.61 -27.89
C SER A 20 0.58 -0.42 -26.93
N VAL A 21 0.37 -0.63 -25.63
CA VAL A 21 0.29 0.46 -24.64
C VAL A 21 1.57 0.65 -23.83
N GLY A 22 2.50 -0.31 -23.85
CA GLY A 22 3.65 -0.38 -22.95
C GLY A 22 4.56 0.85 -23.00
N GLU A 23 5.10 1.20 -24.17
CA GLU A 23 5.99 2.36 -24.31
C GLU A 23 5.27 3.69 -24.01
N PRO A 24 4.06 3.98 -24.56
CA PRO A 24 3.31 5.18 -24.20
C PRO A 24 3.01 5.29 -22.71
N LEU A 25 2.62 4.18 -22.07
CA LEU A 25 2.33 4.12 -20.63
C LEU A 25 3.59 4.38 -19.80
N GLN A 26 4.72 3.73 -20.11
CA GLN A 26 5.97 3.94 -19.39
C GLN A 26 6.44 5.40 -19.51
N ARG A 27 6.35 6.00 -20.71
CA ARG A 27 6.63 7.44 -20.93
C ARG A 27 5.69 8.33 -20.12
N TYR A 28 4.41 7.97 -20.02
CA TYR A 28 3.42 8.70 -19.23
C TYR A 28 3.75 8.66 -17.73
N LEU A 29 4.14 7.49 -17.20
CA LEU A 29 4.47 7.25 -15.80
C LEU A 29 5.76 7.97 -15.39
N ARG A 30 6.84 7.87 -16.17
CA ARG A 30 8.11 8.57 -15.92
C ARG A 30 7.98 10.08 -15.76
N ARG A 31 6.94 10.67 -16.36
CA ARG A 31 6.64 12.11 -16.24
C ARG A 31 5.86 12.47 -14.97
N ARG A 32 5.39 11.50 -14.19
CA ARG A 32 4.35 11.68 -13.16
C ARG A 32 4.62 11.00 -11.82
N CYS A 33 5.62 10.13 -11.71
CA CYS A 33 6.10 9.57 -10.45
C CYS A 33 7.63 9.58 -10.37
N ALA A 34 8.18 9.26 -9.19
CA ALA A 34 9.63 9.12 -9.03
C ALA A 34 10.13 7.94 -9.88
N PRO A 35 11.40 7.96 -10.34
CA PRO A 35 11.96 6.88 -11.15
C PRO A 35 11.78 5.49 -10.52
N ASP A 36 11.95 5.40 -9.20
CA ASP A 36 11.85 4.14 -8.45
C ASP A 36 10.41 3.60 -8.38
N ASP A 37 9.39 4.44 -8.57
CA ASP A 37 7.97 4.04 -8.54
C ASP A 37 7.43 3.64 -9.92
N VAL A 38 8.20 3.86 -11.00
CA VAL A 38 7.71 3.71 -12.38
C VAL A 38 7.34 2.26 -12.67
N ASP A 39 8.22 1.32 -12.32
CA ASP A 39 8.03 -0.10 -12.64
C ASP A 39 6.92 -0.72 -11.81
N ASP A 40 6.80 -0.34 -10.53
CA ASP A 40 5.68 -0.73 -9.66
C ASP A 40 4.34 -0.20 -10.20
N ALA A 41 4.28 1.09 -10.58
CA ALA A 41 3.07 1.66 -11.15
C ALA A 41 2.72 1.03 -12.51
N LEU A 42 3.72 0.66 -13.31
CA LEU A 42 3.51 -0.04 -14.58
C LEU A 42 2.91 -1.43 -14.34
N ALA A 43 3.47 -2.19 -13.40
CA ALA A 43 2.96 -3.51 -13.02
C ALA A 43 1.51 -3.44 -12.51
N ASP A 44 1.19 -2.46 -11.66
CA ASP A 44 -0.18 -2.24 -11.16
C ASP A 44 -1.18 -1.93 -12.28
N VAL A 45 -0.79 -1.10 -13.25
CA VAL A 45 -1.66 -0.77 -14.39
C VAL A 45 -1.88 -2.00 -15.27
N LEU A 46 -0.82 -2.74 -15.59
CA LEU A 46 -0.92 -3.98 -16.37
C LEU A 46 -1.77 -5.04 -15.65
N LEU A 47 -1.68 -5.15 -14.33
CA LEU A 47 -2.53 -6.04 -13.54
C LEU A 47 -4.02 -5.65 -13.64
N VAL A 48 -4.32 -4.35 -13.61
CA VAL A 48 -5.70 -3.87 -13.80
C VAL A 48 -6.18 -4.14 -15.23
N LEU A 49 -5.35 -3.93 -16.24
CA LEU A 49 -5.66 -4.26 -17.63
C LEU A 49 -5.94 -5.76 -17.79
N TRP A 50 -5.15 -6.64 -17.18
CA TRP A 50 -5.39 -8.09 -17.19
C TRP A 50 -6.73 -8.47 -16.56
N ARG A 51 -7.02 -7.94 -15.37
CA ARG A 51 -8.27 -8.21 -14.65
C ARG A 51 -9.50 -7.69 -15.38
N ARG A 52 -9.36 -6.60 -16.14
CA ARG A 52 -10.45 -5.92 -16.83
C ARG A 52 -10.28 -5.93 -18.35
N LEU A 53 -9.62 -6.95 -18.89
CA LEU A 53 -9.27 -7.01 -20.31
C LEU A 53 -10.49 -6.83 -21.22
N ASP A 54 -11.64 -7.33 -20.80
CA ASP A 54 -12.89 -7.26 -21.54
C ASP A 54 -13.52 -5.86 -21.57
N ASP A 55 -13.16 -4.99 -20.62
CA ASP A 55 -13.63 -3.61 -20.55
C ASP A 55 -12.75 -2.64 -21.36
N VAL A 56 -11.60 -3.09 -21.86
CA VAL A 56 -10.67 -2.25 -22.61
C VAL A 56 -11.17 -2.09 -24.05
N PRO A 57 -11.38 -0.85 -24.53
CA PRO A 57 -11.72 -0.60 -25.94
C PRO A 57 -10.67 -1.20 -26.88
N ARG A 58 -11.13 -1.89 -27.93
CA ARG A 58 -10.24 -2.62 -28.86
C ARG A 58 -9.60 -1.70 -29.91
N ASP A 59 -10.30 -0.61 -30.24
CA ASP A 59 -9.93 0.39 -31.25
C ASP A 59 -8.96 1.43 -30.71
N ASP A 60 -9.20 1.94 -29.50
CA ASP A 60 -8.32 2.92 -28.83
C ASP A 60 -8.13 2.61 -27.32
N PRO A 61 -7.16 1.74 -26.96
CA PRO A 61 -6.94 1.34 -25.58
C PRO A 61 -6.19 2.39 -24.74
N LEU A 62 -5.54 3.38 -25.36
CA LEU A 62 -4.64 4.32 -24.68
C LEU A 62 -5.37 5.24 -23.69
N PRO A 63 -6.49 5.90 -24.04
CA PRO A 63 -7.23 6.74 -23.10
C PRO A 63 -7.70 5.98 -21.86
N TRP A 64 -8.19 4.76 -22.04
CA TRP A 64 -8.62 3.89 -20.94
C TRP A 64 -7.43 3.54 -20.04
N THR A 65 -6.31 3.15 -20.66
CA THR A 65 -5.06 2.82 -19.95
C THR A 65 -4.54 4.00 -19.14
N TYR A 66 -4.57 5.23 -19.68
CA TYR A 66 -4.18 6.42 -18.93
C TYR A 66 -5.12 6.76 -17.79
N ALA A 67 -6.42 6.50 -17.94
CA ALA A 67 -7.38 6.66 -16.85
C ALA A 67 -7.06 5.73 -15.68
N VAL A 68 -6.68 4.47 -15.97
CA VAL A 68 -6.20 3.52 -14.95
C VAL A 68 -4.89 3.99 -14.34
N ALA A 69 -3.90 4.36 -15.14
CA ALA A 69 -2.62 4.87 -14.65
C ALA A 69 -2.79 6.07 -13.70
N ARG A 70 -3.67 7.01 -14.05
CA ARG A 70 -4.00 8.14 -13.19
C ARG A 70 -4.56 7.70 -11.84
N ARG A 71 -5.43 6.67 -11.81
CA ARG A 71 -6.02 6.14 -10.57
C ARG A 71 -4.98 5.41 -9.71
N VAL A 72 -4.11 4.61 -10.32
CA VAL A 72 -2.99 3.93 -9.64
C VAL A 72 -2.09 4.96 -8.96
N LEU A 73 -1.63 5.97 -9.69
CA LEU A 73 -0.80 7.05 -9.13
C LEU A 73 -1.50 7.83 -8.01
N ALA A 74 -2.79 8.14 -8.17
CA ALA A 74 -3.56 8.82 -7.13
C ALA A 74 -3.76 7.95 -5.88
N ASN A 75 -3.81 6.63 -6.02
CA ASN A 75 -3.90 5.71 -4.89
C ASN A 75 -2.55 5.59 -4.16
N SER A 76 -1.45 5.45 -4.90
CA SER A 76 -0.10 5.40 -4.33
C SER A 76 0.20 6.66 -3.51
N ARG A 77 -0.03 7.86 -4.08
CA ARG A 77 0.15 9.14 -3.36
C ARG A 77 -0.68 9.23 -2.07
N ARG A 78 -1.96 8.85 -2.11
CA ARG A 78 -2.83 8.86 -0.91
C ARG A 78 -2.39 7.87 0.16
N SER A 79 -1.77 6.76 -0.22
CA SER A 79 -1.22 5.79 0.75
C SER A 79 0.04 6.35 1.41
N GLU A 80 0.91 7.01 0.64
CA GLU A 80 2.10 7.67 1.16
C GLU A 80 1.76 8.84 2.08
N ASP A 81 0.81 9.71 1.69
CA ASP A 81 0.36 10.83 2.51
C ASP A 81 -0.19 10.35 3.87
N ARG A 82 -0.96 9.26 3.89
CA ARG A 82 -1.46 8.65 5.13
C ARG A 82 -0.32 8.10 5.99
N ARG A 83 0.67 7.45 5.37
CA ARG A 83 1.85 6.92 6.07
C ARG A 83 2.66 8.05 6.69
N LEU A 84 2.93 9.12 5.94
CA LEU A 84 3.65 10.30 6.42
C LEU A 84 2.88 11.03 7.52
N ALA A 85 1.55 11.12 7.42
CA ALA A 85 0.72 11.69 8.47
C ALA A 85 0.82 10.88 9.78
N LEU A 86 0.85 9.54 9.70
CA LEU A 86 1.06 8.67 10.86
C LEU A 86 2.44 8.86 11.47
N VAL A 87 3.50 8.87 10.65
CA VAL A 87 4.87 9.13 11.12
C VAL A 87 4.98 10.52 11.76
N SER A 88 4.34 11.53 11.19
CA SER A 88 4.28 12.88 11.75
C SER A 88 3.53 12.93 13.09
N ARG A 89 2.46 12.13 13.25
CA ARG A 89 1.77 11.97 14.55
C ARG A 89 2.67 11.29 15.57
N LEU A 90 3.30 10.17 15.24
CA LEU A 90 4.25 9.47 16.12
C LEU A 90 5.42 10.38 16.53
N ARG A 91 5.95 11.21 15.62
CA ARG A 91 7.00 12.19 15.94
C ARG A 91 6.53 13.30 16.87
N ARG A 92 5.25 13.68 16.82
CA ARG A 92 4.66 14.66 17.74
C ARG A 92 4.35 14.07 19.11
N GLU A 93 3.99 12.79 19.16
CA GLU A 93 3.76 12.02 20.40
C GLU A 93 5.08 11.58 21.05
N ARG A 94 6.04 12.51 21.23
CA ARG A 94 7.28 12.27 21.99
C ARG A 94 6.94 11.38 23.20
N PRO A 95 7.57 10.21 23.40
CA PRO A 95 7.23 9.35 24.53
C PRO A 95 7.31 10.22 25.77
N ALA A 96 6.22 10.26 26.54
CA ALA A 96 6.17 11.01 27.78
C ALA A 96 7.44 10.68 28.56
N GLU A 97 8.15 11.71 29.05
CA GLU A 97 9.27 11.48 29.95
C GLU A 97 8.83 10.46 31.00
N PRO A 98 9.65 9.43 31.29
CA PRO A 98 9.26 8.42 32.25
C PRO A 98 8.86 9.17 33.52
N ALA A 99 7.58 9.04 33.89
CA ALA A 99 7.05 9.66 35.08
C ALA A 99 8.01 9.28 36.20
N THR A 100 8.60 10.29 36.85
CA THR A 100 9.45 10.07 38.02
C THR A 100 8.61 9.23 38.98
N PRO A 101 9.08 8.06 39.44
CA PRO A 101 8.29 7.23 40.33
C PRO A 101 7.87 8.09 41.52
N ASP A 102 6.56 8.21 41.77
CA ASP A 102 6.07 8.94 42.93
C ASP A 102 6.52 8.15 44.16
N ASP A 103 7.55 8.65 44.86
CA ASP A 103 8.14 8.03 46.06
C ASP A 103 7.09 7.77 47.16
N ARG A 104 5.91 8.38 47.05
CA ARG A 104 4.74 8.07 47.88
C ARG A 104 4.21 6.65 47.69
N VAL A 105 4.26 6.11 46.47
CA VAL A 105 3.85 4.73 46.17
C VAL A 105 4.86 3.73 46.75
N GLY A 106 6.16 4.04 46.65
CA GLY A 106 7.22 3.24 47.29
C GLY A 106 7.12 3.24 48.82
N ALA A 107 6.84 4.39 49.43
CA ALA A 107 6.65 4.50 50.88
C ALA A 107 5.34 3.84 51.38
N ALA A 108 4.29 3.80 50.56
CA ALA A 108 3.04 3.11 50.87
C ALA A 108 3.20 1.58 50.82
N LEU A 109 3.97 1.05 49.85
CA LEU A 109 4.26 -0.39 49.72
C LEU A 109 5.18 -0.90 50.84
N ALA A 110 6.08 -0.06 51.37
CA ALA A 110 6.95 -0.41 52.50
C ALA A 110 6.20 -0.57 53.84
N ARG A 111 4.94 -0.10 53.93
CA ARG A 111 4.09 -0.23 55.12
C ARG A 111 3.25 -1.52 55.14
N LEU A 112 3.28 -2.30 54.07
CA LEU A 112 2.64 -3.61 54.00
C LEU A 112 3.56 -4.70 54.57
N ARG A 113 2.96 -5.56 55.41
CA ARG A 113 3.64 -6.70 56.05
C ARG A 113 4.18 -7.68 54.99
N GLU A 114 5.26 -8.36 55.33
CA GLU A 114 6.07 -9.23 54.45
C GLU A 114 5.25 -10.20 53.57
N THR A 115 4.10 -10.68 54.05
CA THR A 115 3.35 -11.78 53.43
C THR A 115 2.60 -11.43 52.13
N ASP A 116 2.39 -10.14 51.82
CA ASP A 116 1.67 -9.75 50.60
C ASP A 116 2.58 -9.30 49.44
N ARG A 117 3.91 -9.32 49.64
CA ARG A 117 4.88 -8.79 48.66
C ARG A 117 5.17 -9.75 47.49
N ASP A 118 4.91 -11.05 47.66
CA ASP A 118 5.26 -12.08 46.69
C ASP A 118 4.20 -12.30 45.59
N VAL A 119 2.94 -11.94 45.83
CA VAL A 119 1.87 -12.12 44.83
C VAL A 119 1.97 -11.10 43.68
N LEU A 120 2.60 -9.94 43.91
CA LEU A 120 2.71 -8.86 42.91
C LEU A 120 3.98 -8.91 42.04
N ARG A 121 4.84 -9.92 42.19
CA ARG A 121 6.06 -10.07 41.37
C ARG A 121 5.97 -11.12 40.27
N LEU A 122 4.79 -11.73 40.09
CA LEU A 122 4.58 -12.77 39.07
C LEU A 122 3.62 -12.36 37.94
N TRP A 123 3.45 -11.06 37.69
CA TRP A 123 2.77 -10.54 36.50
C TRP A 123 3.54 -9.37 35.91
#